data_AF-A0A8J7X2D1-F1
#
_entry.id   AF-A0A8J7X2D1-F1
#
_cell.length_a   1.000
_cell.length_b   1.000
_cell.length_c   1.000
_cell.angle_alpha   90.00
_cell.angle_beta   90.00
_cell.angle_gamma   90.00
#
_symmetry.space_group_name_H-M   'P 1'
#
loop_
_entity.id
_entity.type
_entity.pdbx_description
1 polymer ?
#
loop_
_entity_poly.entity_id
_entity_poly.type
_entity_poly.pdbx_seq_one_letter_code
_entity_poly.pdbx_strand_id
1 'polypeptide(L)'
;MAYVVLALLLVFPTIAFASGYLGPVITFACSLKDVFVNVGNALAAVMFVYGGAKYAYTADDPGGRKQGMAICVAAVMAFLIIAAAEGIIGGVSGGKLPSGAIC
;
A
#
# COMPACT_ATOMS: atom_id res chain seq x y z
N MET A 1 26.60 -30.70 -23.02
CA MET A 1 25.71 -31.29 -21.99
C MET A 1 26.27 -31.16 -20.57
N ALA A 2 27.58 -31.33 -20.32
CA ALA A 2 28.18 -31.18 -18.99
C ALA A 2 28.09 -29.75 -18.38
N TYR A 3 28.18 -28.71 -19.20
CA TYR A 3 28.14 -27.31 -18.75
C TYR A 3 26.76 -26.87 -18.23
N VAL A 4 25.66 -27.44 -18.77
CA VAL A 4 24.29 -27.13 -18.32
C VAL A 4 24.04 -27.71 -16.93
N VAL A 5 24.53 -28.93 -16.67
CA VAL A 5 24.39 -29.61 -15.37
C VAL A 5 25.21 -28.90 -14.28
N LEU A 6 26.41 -28.41 -14.63
CA LEU A 6 27.26 -27.65 -13.71
C LEU A 6 26.65 -26.28 -13.36
N ALA A 7 26.05 -25.60 -14.34
CA ALA A 7 25.34 -24.34 -14.11
C ALA A 7 24.09 -24.54 -13.22
N LEU A 8 23.33 -25.63 -13.43
CA LEU A 8 22.17 -25.97 -12.61
C LEU A 8 22.57 -26.22 -11.15
N LEU A 9 23.65 -26.97 -10.91
CA LEU A 9 24.13 -27.29 -9.55
C LEU A 9 24.60 -26.07 -8.75
N LEU A 10 25.04 -25.00 -9.41
CA LEU A 10 25.42 -23.74 -8.75
C LEU A 10 24.24 -22.79 -8.53
N VAL A 11 23.20 -22.88 -9.37
CA VAL A 11 22.01 -22.02 -9.31
C VAL A 11 20.97 -22.54 -8.32
N PHE A 12 20.83 -23.87 -8.16
CA PHE A 12 19.90 -24.45 -7.18
C PHE A 12 20.16 -24.05 -5.71
N PRO A 13 21.40 -24.09 -5.17
CA PRO A 13 21.63 -23.69 -3.79
C PRO A 13 21.36 -22.20 -3.59
N THR A 14 21.76 -21.33 -4.52
CA THR A 14 21.54 -19.88 -4.38
C THR A 14 20.05 -19.52 -4.35
N ILE A 15 19.21 -20.19 -5.15
CA ILE A 15 17.75 -19.99 -5.11
C ILE A 15 17.12 -20.59 -3.84
N ALA A 16 17.58 -21.76 -3.38
CA ALA A 16 17.09 -22.40 -2.16
C ALA A 16 17.45 -21.61 -0.88
N PHE A 17 18.67 -21.05 -0.80
CA PHE A 17 19.07 -20.19 0.31
C PHE A 17 18.40 -18.81 0.25
N ALA A 18 18.15 -18.26 -0.94
CA ALA A 18 17.39 -17.01 -1.08
C ALA A 18 15.93 -17.17 -0.63
N SER A 19 15.27 -18.28 -0.98
CA SER A 19 13.87 -18.55 -0.61
C SER A 19 13.69 -18.91 0.87
N GLY A 20 14.66 -19.57 1.50
CA GLY A 20 14.60 -19.95 2.92
C GLY A 20 14.66 -18.77 3.90
N TYR A 21 15.35 -17.67 3.55
CA TYR A 21 15.54 -16.52 4.44
C TYR A 21 14.87 -15.23 3.95
N LEU A 22 14.84 -14.94 2.64
CA LEU A 22 14.18 -13.73 2.14
C LEU A 22 12.66 -13.91 1.99
N GLY A 23 12.18 -15.11 1.68
CA GLY A 23 10.74 -15.38 1.49
C GLY A 23 9.88 -14.96 2.69
N PRO A 24 10.18 -15.44 3.91
CA PRO A 24 9.42 -15.08 5.12
C PRO A 24 9.46 -13.57 5.42
N VAL A 25 10.62 -12.94 5.22
CA VAL A 25 10.81 -11.51 5.46
C VAL A 25 9.98 -10.67 4.50
N ILE A 26 9.92 -11.06 3.22
CA ILE A 26 9.08 -10.40 2.21
C ILE A 26 7.60 -10.54 2.61
N THR A 27 7.13 -11.75 2.92
CA THR A 27 5.72 -11.98 3.30
C THR A 27 5.33 -11.21 4.58
N PHE A 28 6.24 -11.06 5.52
CA PHE A 28 6.01 -10.27 6.73
C PHE A 28 5.91 -8.77 6.43
N ALA A 29 6.81 -8.25 5.59
CA ALA A 29 6.74 -6.86 5.12
C ALA A 29 5.42 -6.58 4.37
N CYS A 30 4.89 -7.57 3.64
CA CYS A 30 3.58 -7.48 2.99
C CYS A 30 2.41 -7.41 3.92
N SER A 31 2.36 -8.34 4.87
CA SER A 31 1.31 -8.33 5.86
C SER A 31 1.30 -7.00 6.61
N LEU A 32 2.47 -6.42 6.89
CA LEU A 32 2.57 -5.10 7.50
C LEU A 32 2.05 -4.00 6.57
N LYS A 33 2.50 -3.95 5.31
CA LYS A 33 2.03 -2.98 4.32
C LYS A 33 0.51 -3.01 4.18
N ASP A 34 -0.08 -4.19 3.99
CA ASP A 34 -1.53 -4.34 3.80
C ASP A 34 -2.31 -3.93 5.06
N VAL A 35 -1.77 -4.21 6.25
CA VAL A 35 -2.36 -3.72 7.51
C VAL A 35 -2.32 -2.18 7.56
N PHE A 36 -1.19 -1.55 7.22
CA PHE A 36 -1.10 -0.09 7.22
C PHE A 36 -2.01 0.56 6.17
N VAL A 37 -2.13 -0.02 4.98
CA VAL A 37 -3.04 0.47 3.94
C VAL A 37 -4.50 0.33 4.39
N ASN A 38 -4.89 -0.82 4.93
CA ASN A 38 -6.25 -1.05 5.41
C ASN A 38 -6.61 -0.12 6.57
N VAL A 39 -5.71 0.06 7.55
CA VAL A 39 -5.93 0.98 8.66
C VAL A 39 -5.97 2.44 8.17
N GLY A 40 -5.09 2.82 7.24
CA GLY A 40 -5.06 4.15 6.65
C GLY A 40 -6.34 4.48 5.88
N ASN A 41 -6.82 3.56 5.05
CA ASN A 41 -8.08 3.70 4.33
C ASN A 41 -9.29 3.75 5.28
N ALA A 42 -9.31 2.94 6.33
CA ALA A 42 -10.36 2.98 7.34
C ALA A 42 -10.38 4.34 8.07
N LEU A 43 -9.22 4.85 8.48
CA LEU A 43 -9.12 6.17 9.12
C LEU A 43 -9.57 7.30 8.19
N ALA A 44 -9.12 7.27 6.92
CA ALA A 44 -9.49 8.26 5.93
C ALA A 44 -11.02 8.25 5.67
N ALA A 45 -11.64 7.07 5.62
CA ALA A 45 -13.09 6.93 5.48
C ALA A 45 -13.83 7.53 6.68
N VAL A 46 -13.40 7.24 7.90
CA VAL A 46 -14.00 7.81 9.13
C VAL A 46 -13.86 9.33 9.15
N MET A 47 -12.68 9.85 8.78
CA MET A 47 -12.44 11.30 8.72
C MET A 47 -13.27 11.98 7.63
N PHE A 48 -13.51 11.31 6.51
CA PHE A 48 -14.39 11.81 5.46
C PHE A 48 -15.84 11.91 5.95
N VAL A 49 -16.35 10.88 6.64
CA VAL A 49 -17.69 10.90 7.24
C VAL A 49 -17.79 11.97 8.33
N TYR A 50 -16.75 12.14 9.15
CA TYR A 50 -16.69 13.20 10.16
C TYR A 50 -16.68 14.61 9.54
N GLY A 51 -15.91 14.81 8.46
CA GLY A 51 -15.92 16.07 7.71
C GLY A 51 -17.28 16.38 7.11
N GLY A 52 -17.95 15.37 6.53
CA GLY A 52 -19.30 15.49 5.98
C GLY A 52 -20.36 15.77 7.04
N ALA A 53 -20.28 15.08 8.18
CA ALA A 53 -21.15 15.34 9.33
C ALA A 53 -20.93 16.77 9.85
N LYS A 54 -19.68 17.20 10.04
CA LYS A 54 -19.37 18.57 10.47
C LYS A 54 -19.90 19.60 9.48
N TYR A 55 -19.79 19.35 8.18
CA TYR A 55 -20.36 20.21 7.14
C TYR A 55 -21.89 20.34 7.24
N ALA A 56 -22.59 19.23 7.52
CA ALA A 56 -24.04 19.21 7.68
C ALA A 56 -24.50 19.89 8.99
N TYR A 57 -23.83 19.63 10.11
CA TYR A 57 -24.17 20.19 11.42
C TYR A 57 -23.82 21.68 11.56
N THR A 58 -22.84 22.18 10.82
CA THR A 58 -22.44 23.61 10.83
C THR A 58 -22.99 24.38 9.64
N ALA A 59 -24.16 23.97 9.12
CA ALA A 59 -24.75 24.58 7.93
C ALA A 59 -25.03 26.09 8.07
N ASP A 60 -25.30 26.56 9.29
CA ASP A 60 -25.61 27.95 9.60
C ASP A 60 -24.37 28.83 9.82
N ASP A 61 -23.17 28.23 9.95
CA ASP A 61 -21.91 28.97 10.11
C ASP A 61 -21.00 28.80 8.87
N PRO A 62 -20.68 29.89 8.15
CA PRO A 62 -19.84 29.81 6.94
C PRO A 62 -18.40 29.35 7.24
N GLY A 63 -17.90 29.57 8.46
CA GLY A 63 -16.60 29.08 8.90
C GLY A 63 -16.60 27.57 9.17
N GLY A 64 -17.65 27.06 9.80
CA GLY A 64 -17.85 25.63 10.06
C GLY A 64 -17.94 24.80 8.78
N ARG A 65 -18.70 25.28 7.78
CA ARG A 65 -18.77 24.67 6.44
C ARG A 65 -17.41 24.61 5.75
N LYS A 66 -16.64 25.69 5.77
CA LYS A 66 -15.31 25.72 5.15
C LYS A 66 -14.36 24.73 5.82
N GLN A 67 -14.43 24.59 7.14
CA GLN A 67 -13.66 23.58 7.88
C GLN A 67 -14.10 22.15 7.55
N GLY A 68 -15.41 21.87 7.51
CA GLY A 68 -15.92 20.55 7.13
C GLY A 68 -15.46 20.15 5.72
N MET A 69 -15.53 21.09 4.78
CA MET A 69 -15.07 20.88 3.40
C MET A 69 -13.55 20.64 3.34
N ALA A 70 -12.75 21.38 4.12
CA ALA A 70 -11.30 21.16 4.19
C ALA A 70 -10.95 19.77 4.74
N ILE A 71 -11.69 19.27 5.72
CA ILE A 71 -11.50 17.91 6.28
C ILE A 71 -11.85 16.85 5.23
N CYS A 72 -12.95 17.02 4.49
CA CYS A 72 -13.30 16.10 3.40
C CYS A 72 -12.23 16.08 2.30
N VAL A 73 -11.74 17.25 1.89
CA VAL A 73 -10.67 17.35 0.88
C VAL A 73 -9.39 16.70 1.39
N ALA A 74 -9.01 16.92 2.64
CA ALA A 74 -7.84 16.26 3.24
C ALA A 74 -7.99 14.73 3.27
N ALA A 75 -9.18 14.21 3.56
CA ALA A 75 -9.45 12.77 3.53
C ALA A 75 -9.36 12.19 2.12
N VAL A 76 -9.89 12.88 1.10
CA VAL A 76 -9.74 12.48 -0.31
C VAL A 76 -8.27 12.50 -0.75
N MET A 77 -7.50 13.51 -0.33
CA MET A 77 -6.07 13.57 -0.60
C MET A 77 -5.31 12.42 0.07
N ALA A 78 -5.71 12.01 1.28
CA ALA A 78 -5.13 10.83 1.93
C ALA A 78 -5.37 9.55 1.11
N PHE A 79 -6.57 9.34 0.58
CA PHE A 79 -6.85 8.22 -0.33
C PHE A 79 -5.98 8.25 -1.60
N LEU A 80 -5.81 9.42 -2.21
CA LEU A 80 -4.96 9.58 -3.40
C LEU A 80 -3.48 9.29 -3.10
N ILE A 81 -2.98 9.70 -1.93
CA ILE A 81 -1.59 9.43 -1.52
C ILE A 81 -1.38 7.93 -1.32
N ILE A 82 -2.34 7.24 -0.67
CA ILE A 82 -2.27 5.79 -0.49
C ILE A 82 -2.27 5.08 -1.85
N ALA A 83 -3.17 5.45 -2.76
CA ALA A 83 -3.24 4.88 -4.10
C ALA A 83 -1.97 5.16 -4.94
N ALA A 84 -1.41 6.36 -4.84
CA ALA A 84 -0.16 6.72 -5.51
C ALA A 84 1.03 5.94 -4.96
N ALA A 85 1.09 5.72 -3.64
CA ALA A 85 2.14 4.91 -3.01
C ALA A 85 2.09 3.46 -3.51
N GLU A 86 0.89 2.87 -3.65
CA GLU A 86 0.73 1.55 -4.26
C GLU A 86 1.17 1.53 -5.73
N GLY A 87 0.83 2.57 -6.49
CA GLY A 87 1.26 2.71 -7.89
C GLY A 87 2.78 2.82 -8.04
N ILE A 88 3.47 3.52 -7.14
CA ILE A 88 4.94 3.62 -7.14
C ILE A 88 5.57 2.28 -6.77
N ILE A 89 5.06 1.58 -5.75
CA ILE A 89 5.55 0.25 -5.37
C ILE A 89 5.37 -0.73 -6.54
N GLY A 90 4.22 -0.70 -7.20
CA GLY A 90 3.95 -1.50 -8.40
C GLY A 90 4.84 -1.11 -9.59
N GLY A 91 5.12 0.19 -9.78
CA GLY A 91 5.97 0.69 -10.85
C GLY A 91 7.45 0.34 -10.68
N VAL A 92 7.98 0.44 -9.45
CA VAL A 92 9.37 0.09 -9.11
C VAL A 92 9.61 -1.42 -9.22
N SER A 93 8.57 -2.24 -9.03
CA SER A 93 8.61 -3.70 -9.26
C SER A 93 8.80 -4.11 -10.73
N GLY A 94 8.75 -3.15 -11.66
CA GLY A 94 9.04 -3.39 -13.08
C GLY A 94 7.95 -4.14 -13.86
N GLY A 95 6.71 -4.17 -13.38
CA GLY A 95 5.55 -4.69 -14.12
C GLY A 95 5.62 -6.17 -14.55
N LYS A 96 6.63 -6.91 -14.09
CA LYS A 96 6.86 -8.33 -14.42
C LYS A 96 6.57 -9.29 -13.27
N LEU A 97 6.08 -8.77 -12.16
CA LEU A 97 5.78 -9.55 -10.97
C LEU A 97 4.31 -9.28 -10.63
N PRO A 98 3.44 -10.31 -10.60
CA PRO A 98 2.05 -10.13 -10.22
C PRO A 98 2.00 -9.43 -8.85
N SER A 99 0.98 -8.60 -8.62
CA SER A 99 0.64 -7.87 -7.38
C SER A 99 0.46 -8.79 -6.15
N GLY A 100 1.51 -9.55 -5.84
CA GLY A 100 1.57 -10.69 -4.93
C GLY A 100 3.00 -11.21 -4.72
N ALA A 101 3.98 -10.77 -5.54
CA ALA A 101 5.37 -11.23 -5.47
C ALA A 101 6.36 -10.20 -4.88
N ILE A 102 5.94 -8.96 -4.68
CA ILE A 102 6.59 -8.11 -3.67
C ILE A 102 5.69 -8.10 -2.44
N CYS A 103 4.40 -7.81 -2.68
CA CYS A 103 3.14 -8.01 -1.97
C CYS A 103 2.05 -7.60 -2.97
#